data_AF-A0A2S7R1U4-F1
#
_entry.id   AF-A0A2S7R1U4-F1
#
_cell.length_a   1.000
_cell.length_b   1.000
_cell.length_c   1.000
_cell.angle_alpha   90.00
_cell.angle_beta   90.00
_cell.angle_gamma   90.00
#
_symmetry.space_group_name_H-M   'P 1'
#
loop_
_entity.id
_entity.type
_entity.pdbx_description
1 polymer ?
#
loop_
_entity_poly.entity_id
_entity_poly.type
_entity_poly.pdbx_seq_one_letter_code
_entity_poly.pdbx_strand_id
1 'polypeptide(L)'
;MLLLKIRYGYLKSYLYLLGYTSTNKYIYRAKEISEHLLLSYSHFSLARIKLKDKLATNYLLLPLLLDTIPGIEASIAYLNEIKICTRKYHLARELVDD
;
A
#
# COMPACT_ATOMS: atom_id res chain seq x y z
N MET A 1 26.34 -14.31 8.70
CA MET A 1 25.11 -15.07 9.05
C MET A 1 23.87 -14.18 9.29
N LEU A 2 23.99 -13.00 9.89
CA LEU A 2 22.89 -12.03 10.12
C LEU A 2 22.19 -11.52 8.84
N LEU A 3 22.96 -11.30 7.76
CA LEU A 3 22.43 -10.73 6.51
C LEU A 3 21.38 -11.64 5.84
N LEU A 4 21.53 -12.97 5.95
CA LEU A 4 20.60 -13.94 5.36
C LEU A 4 19.22 -13.90 6.05
N LYS A 5 19.16 -13.66 7.36
CA LYS A 5 17.89 -13.67 8.10
C LYS A 5 17.00 -12.45 7.80
N ILE A 6 17.60 -11.29 7.53
CA ILE A 6 16.86 -10.07 7.15
C ILE A 6 16.20 -10.24 5.76
N ARG A 7 16.87 -10.94 4.84
CA ARG A 7 16.42 -11.14 3.45
C ARG A 7 15.18 -12.04 3.30
N TYR A 8 14.94 -12.96 4.23
CA TYR A 8 13.85 -13.95 4.15
C TYR A 8 12.61 -13.61 5.02
N GLY A 9 12.41 -12.33 5.36
CA GLY A 9 11.17 -11.89 6.02
C GLY A 9 11.15 -12.03 7.55
N TYR A 10 12.25 -12.48 8.17
CA TYR A 10 12.33 -12.66 9.63
C TYR A 10 12.71 -11.39 10.41
N LEU A 11 12.82 -10.24 9.76
CA LEU A 11 13.22 -8.98 10.38
C LEU A 11 12.32 -8.61 11.57
N LYS A 12 11.01 -8.87 11.47
CA LYS A 12 10.03 -8.50 12.50
C LYS A 12 10.09 -9.39 13.75
N SER A 13 10.23 -10.71 13.58
CA SER A 13 10.42 -11.63 14.71
C SER A 13 11.77 -11.40 15.41
N TYR A 14 12.78 -10.98 14.65
CA TYR A 14 14.08 -10.61 15.21
C TYR A 14 14.01 -9.34 16.08
N LEU A 15 13.27 -8.32 15.64
CA LEU A 15 13.04 -7.10 16.42
C LEU A 15 12.18 -7.33 17.67
N TYR A 16 11.26 -8.30 17.65
CA TYR A 16 10.50 -8.74 18.84
C TYR A 16 11.41 -9.40 19.89
N LEU A 17 12.30 -10.30 19.46
CA LEU A 17 13.29 -10.94 20.35
C LEU A 17 14.23 -9.91 21.02
N LEU A 18 14.52 -8.81 20.33
CA LEU A 18 15.33 -7.72 20.86
C LEU A 18 14.54 -6.74 21.74
N GLY A 19 13.25 -6.99 21.99
CA GLY A 19 12.41 -6.15 22.86
C GLY A 19 11.98 -4.81 22.25
N TYR A 20 12.28 -4.55 20.98
CA TYR A 20 11.90 -3.31 20.28
C TYR A 20 10.43 -3.31 19.81
N THR A 21 9.72 -4.43 19.92
CA THR A 21 8.28 -4.52 19.64
C THR A 21 7.59 -5.40 20.70
N SER A 22 6.37 -5.05 21.10
CA SER A 22 5.67 -5.65 22.25
C SER A 22 4.88 -6.92 21.92
N THR A 23 4.66 -7.25 20.64
CA THR A 23 3.85 -8.41 20.25
C THR A 23 4.33 -9.08 18.95
N ASN A 24 4.46 -10.41 18.99
CA ASN A 24 4.72 -11.28 17.81
C ASN A 24 3.44 -11.95 17.28
N LYS A 25 2.27 -11.60 17.83
CA LYS A 25 1.03 -12.39 17.67
C LYS A 25 0.24 -12.09 16.40
N TYR A 26 0.58 -11.05 15.64
CA TYR A 26 -0.22 -10.62 14.50
C TYR A 26 0.59 -10.60 13.21
N ILE A 27 0.63 -11.74 12.54
CA ILE A 27 0.58 -11.76 11.07
C ILE A 27 -0.90 -11.49 10.75
N TYR A 28 -1.33 -10.23 10.79
CA TYR A 28 -2.75 -9.90 10.59
C TYR A 28 -2.91 -8.71 9.66
N ARG A 29 -3.87 -8.87 8.74
CA ARG A 29 -4.11 -8.13 7.50
C ARG A 29 -3.09 -8.42 6.41
N ALA A 30 -3.39 -9.50 5.68
CA ALA A 30 -2.86 -9.78 4.36
C ALA A 30 -2.73 -8.47 3.57
N LYS A 31 -1.47 -8.07 3.35
CA LYS A 31 -0.96 -7.22 2.30
C LYS A 31 -2.06 -6.35 1.67
N GLU A 32 -2.12 -5.06 1.99
CA GLU A 32 -2.67 -4.10 1.04
C GLU A 32 -1.78 -4.16 -0.20
N ILE A 33 -2.06 -5.13 -1.07
CA ILE A 33 -1.36 -5.30 -2.33
C ILE A 33 -1.68 -4.02 -3.09
N SER A 34 -0.65 -3.35 -3.61
CA SER A 34 -0.78 -2.17 -4.47
C SER A 34 -1.87 -2.37 -5.53
N GLU A 35 -2.06 -3.60 -5.98
CA GLU A 35 -3.14 -4.05 -6.85
C GLU A 35 -4.55 -3.77 -6.31
N HIS A 36 -4.83 -4.13 -5.06
CA HIS A 36 -6.14 -3.90 -4.47
C HIS A 36 -6.44 -2.39 -4.35
N LEU A 37 -5.47 -1.61 -3.88
CA LEU A 37 -5.63 -0.16 -3.71
C LEU A 37 -5.79 0.57 -5.05
N LEU A 38 -4.96 0.23 -6.04
CA LEU A 38 -4.91 0.92 -7.32
C LEU A 38 -5.98 0.44 -8.31
N LEU A 39 -6.41 -0.82 -8.23
CA LEU A 39 -7.28 -1.43 -9.25
C LEU A 39 -8.69 -1.75 -8.73
N SER A 40 -8.84 -2.21 -7.49
CA SER A 40 -10.06 -2.91 -7.06
C SER A 40 -10.85 -2.23 -5.95
N TYR A 41 -10.26 -1.31 -5.19
CA TYR A 41 -10.92 -0.80 -3.97
C TYR A 41 -12.10 0.14 -4.30
N SER A 42 -13.34 -0.31 -4.08
CA SER A 42 -14.57 0.38 -4.51
C SER A 42 -14.68 1.82 -4.03
N HIS A 43 -14.21 2.11 -2.81
CA HIS A 43 -14.27 3.44 -2.17
C HIS A 43 -13.58 4.56 -2.95
N PHE A 44 -12.64 4.25 -3.86
CA PHE A 44 -11.88 5.24 -4.63
C PHE A 44 -12.19 5.22 -6.13
N SER A 45 -13.39 4.76 -6.51
CA SER A 45 -13.82 4.69 -7.91
C SER A 45 -13.72 6.04 -8.64
N LEU A 46 -14.17 7.14 -8.01
CA LEU A 46 -14.11 8.48 -8.58
C LEU A 46 -12.67 8.96 -8.82
N ALA A 47 -11.79 8.75 -7.84
CA ALA A 47 -10.38 9.11 -7.98
C ALA A 47 -9.67 8.24 -9.05
N ARG A 48 -10.10 6.98 -9.24
CA ARG A 48 -9.59 6.14 -10.34
C ARG A 48 -10.03 6.60 -11.72
N ILE A 49 -11.21 7.18 -11.87
CA ILE A 49 -11.65 7.77 -13.14
C ILE A 49 -10.71 8.92 -13.51
N LYS A 50 -10.39 9.82 -12.56
CA LYS A 50 -9.41 10.88 -12.78
C LYS A 50 -8.02 10.36 -13.12
N LEU A 51 -7.59 9.26 -12.48
CA LEU A 51 -6.32 8.60 -12.79
C LEU A 51 -6.29 8.08 -14.23
N LYS A 52 -7.39 7.47 -14.70
CA LYS A 52 -7.55 7.00 -16.08
C LYS A 52 -7.51 8.15 -17.10
N ASP A 53 -8.21 9.24 -16.81
CA ASP A 53 -8.24 10.44 -17.66
C ASP A 53 -6.83 11.04 -17.79
N LYS A 54 -6.07 11.10 -16.68
CA LYS A 54 -4.69 11.61 -16.68
C LYS A 54 -3.72 10.74 -17.48
N LEU A 55 -3.96 9.43 -17.53
CA LEU A 55 -3.17 8.47 -18.31
C LEU A 55 -3.72 8.25 -19.73
N ALA A 56 -4.76 8.98 -20.13
CA ALA A 56 -5.45 8.83 -21.41
C ALA A 56 -5.76 7.37 -21.76
N THR A 57 -6.20 6.58 -20.77
CA THR A 57 -6.31 5.12 -20.87
C THR A 57 -7.60 4.61 -20.22
N ASN A 58 -8.24 3.63 -20.87
CA ASN A 58 -9.50 3.06 -20.38
C ASN A 58 -9.31 1.95 -19.30
N TYR A 59 -8.13 1.34 -19.22
CA TYR A 59 -7.83 0.22 -18.34
C TYR A 59 -6.60 0.50 -17.45
N LEU A 60 -6.70 0.19 -16.16
CA LEU A 60 -5.55 0.30 -15.25
C LEU A 60 -4.89 -1.07 -15.13
N LEU A 61 -3.60 -1.12 -15.44
CA LEU A 61 -2.76 -2.30 -15.24
C LEU A 61 -1.64 -1.92 -14.27
N LEU A 62 -1.30 -2.83 -13.36
CA LEU A 62 -0.22 -2.60 -12.39
C LEU A 62 1.12 -2.21 -13.03
N PRO A 63 1.57 -2.90 -14.11
CA PRO A 63 2.81 -2.54 -14.79
C PRO A 63 2.76 -1.13 -15.39
N LEU A 64 1.61 -0.72 -15.94
CA LEU A 64 1.44 0.64 -16.48
C LEU A 64 1.64 1.69 -15.37
N LEU A 65 1.09 1.43 -14.19
CA LEU A 65 1.10 2.35 -13.05
C LEU A 65 2.44 2.40 -12.31
N LEU A 66 3.22 1.32 -12.30
CA LEU A 66 4.42 1.22 -11.47
C LEU A 66 5.73 1.15 -12.28
N ASP A 67 5.68 0.81 -13.56
CA ASP A 67 6.89 0.60 -14.38
C ASP A 67 7.10 1.70 -15.43
N THR A 68 6.15 2.63 -15.59
CA THR A 68 6.29 3.79 -16.49
C THR A 68 6.37 5.09 -15.70
N ILE A 69 7.22 6.02 -16.13
CA ILE A 69 7.35 7.36 -15.51
C ILE A 69 5.99 8.07 -15.36
N PRO A 70 5.17 8.23 -16.43
CA PRO A 70 3.86 8.87 -16.31
C PRO A 70 2.90 8.08 -15.39
N GLY A 71 2.97 6.75 -15.40
CA GLY A 71 2.22 5.89 -14.50
C GLY A 71 2.57 6.11 -13.03
N ILE A 72 3.86 6.20 -12.71
CA ILE A 72 4.38 6.41 -11.35
C ILE A 72 3.93 7.77 -10.82
N GLU A 73 4.10 8.83 -11.61
CA GLU A 73 3.68 10.20 -11.22
C GLU A 73 2.17 10.28 -11.00
N ALA A 74 1.39 9.67 -11.89
CA ALA A 74 -0.06 9.62 -11.76
C ALA A 74 -0.50 8.80 -10.53
N SER A 75 0.17 7.68 -10.26
CA SER A 75 -0.08 6.84 -9.08
C SER A 75 0.23 7.57 -7.78
N ILE A 76 1.35 8.29 -7.70
CA ILE A 76 1.69 9.10 -6.52
C ILE A 76 0.64 10.20 -6.29
N ALA A 77 0.22 10.90 -7.35
CA ALA A 77 -0.83 11.91 -7.26
C ALA A 77 -2.16 11.31 -6.76
N TYR A 78 -2.55 10.16 -7.29
CA TYR A 78 -3.75 9.42 -6.89
C TYR A 78 -3.70 8.99 -5.41
N LEU A 79 -2.59 8.40 -4.97
CA LEU A 79 -2.41 7.96 -3.58
C LEU A 79 -2.42 9.13 -2.58
N ASN A 80 -1.94 10.31 -3.01
CA ASN A 80 -2.04 11.55 -2.25
C ASN A 80 -3.46 12.09 -2.18
N GLU A 81 -4.23 12.03 -3.28
CA GLU A 81 -5.63 12.47 -3.33
C GLU A 81 -6.51 11.65 -2.36
N ILE A 82 -6.31 10.33 -2.33
CA ILE A 82 -7.05 9.42 -1.43
C ILE A 82 -6.47 9.34 -0.01
N LYS A 83 -5.39 10.11 0.26
CA LYS A 83 -4.71 10.24 1.55
C LYS A 83 -4.19 8.92 2.15
N ILE A 84 -4.06 7.86 1.35
CA ILE A 84 -3.55 6.56 1.82
C ILE A 84 -2.13 6.66 2.34
N CYS A 85 -1.31 7.53 1.76
CA CYS A 85 0.06 7.77 2.21
C CYS A 85 0.15 8.51 3.56
N THR A 86 -0.98 8.88 4.18
CA THR A 86 -0.99 9.66 5.42
C THR A 86 -1.19 8.78 6.64
N ARG A 87 -0.43 9.03 7.72
CA ARG A 87 -0.63 8.39 9.04
C ARG A 87 -2.08 8.50 9.54
N LYS A 88 -2.76 9.60 9.19
CA LYS A 88 -4.18 9.84 9.53
C LYS A 88 -5.12 8.80 8.91
N TYR A 89 -4.83 8.32 7.71
CA TYR A 89 -5.64 7.30 7.05
C TYR A 89 -5.61 5.97 7.81
N HIS A 90 -4.42 5.54 8.22
CA HIS A 90 -4.28 4.31 9.01
C HIS A 90 -5.00 4.41 10.36
N LEU A 91 -4.87 5.55 11.06
CA LEU A 91 -5.58 5.81 12.32
C LEU A 91 -7.10 5.87 12.17
N ALA A 92 -7.60 6.55 11.13
CA ALA A 92 -9.05 6.67 10.91
C ALA A 92 -9.68 5.34 10.47
N ARG A 93 -8.94 4.51 9.74
CA ARG A 93 -9.40 3.17 9.36
C ARG A 93 -9.52 2.25 10.57
N GLU A 94 -8.57 2.29 11.49
CA GLU A 94 -8.63 1.51 12.74
C GLU A 94 -9.87 1.85 13.58
N LEU A 95 -10.38 3.09 13.51
CA LEU A 95 -11.55 3.54 14.24
C LEU A 95 -12.90 3.22 13.58
N VAL A 96 -12.91 2.83 12.30
CA VAL A 96 -14.14 2.54 11.53
C VAL A 96 -14.45 1.04 11.48
N ASP A 97 -13.46 0.19 11.72
CA ASP A 97 -13.58 -1.28 11.69
C ASP A 97 -14.05 -1.89 13.05
N ASP A 98 -14.70 -1.11 13.93
CA ASP A 98 -15.33 -1.58 15.19
C ASP A 98 -16.84 -1.86 15.02
#